data_AF-A0A4S8KR60-F1
#
_entry.id   AF-A0A4S8KR60-F1
#
_cell.length_a   1.000
_cell.length_b   1.000
_cell.length_c   1.000
_cell.angle_alpha   90.00
_cell.angle_beta   90.00
_cell.angle_gamma   90.00
#
_symmetry.space_group_name_H-M   'P 1'
#
loop_
_entity.id
_entity.type
_entity.pdbx_description
1 polymer ?
#
loop_
_entity_poly.entity_id
_entity_poly.type
_entity_poly.pdbx_seq_one_letter_code
_entity_poly.pdbx_strand_id
1 'polypeptide(L)'
;MCLLPFTPVWSLRKDIPTLRSNIAKNLSRVDDLTLEMVIATLAQHHFHKWMPDFSSTPRTMYNIVHQAIAIETFRYATAHHAYSFMGPISLEHANNSQLLIELYDNYFWSYWREKFELETRRPGANGSKTEYTNASKRRSAVCDFFFRYFFLFLP
;
A
#
# COMPACT_ATOMS: atom_id res chain seq x y z
N MET A 1 9.56 -13.96 -23.29
CA MET A 1 9.49 -14.11 -21.83
C MET A 1 10.47 -13.10 -21.23
N CYS A 2 10.04 -11.84 -21.04
CA CYS A 2 10.94 -10.77 -20.60
C CYS A 2 10.97 -10.73 -19.07
N LEU A 3 12.13 -11.05 -18.49
CA LEU A 3 12.46 -10.70 -17.11
C LEU A 3 12.58 -9.17 -17.04
N LEU A 4 11.49 -8.49 -16.69
CA LEU A 4 11.53 -7.04 -16.44
C LEU A 4 12.19 -6.79 -15.07
N PRO A 5 12.96 -5.69 -14.92
CA PRO A 5 13.79 -5.47 -13.74
C PRO A 5 12.92 -5.26 -12.49
N PHE A 6 12.95 -6.26 -11.62
CA PHE A 6 12.40 -6.20 -10.27
C PHE A 6 13.14 -5.11 -9.49
N THR A 7 12.41 -4.21 -8.83
CA THR A 7 13.04 -3.19 -7.98
C THR A 7 13.63 -3.87 -6.74
N PRO A 8 14.96 -3.91 -6.58
CA PRO A 8 15.57 -4.55 -5.43
C PRO A 8 15.33 -3.71 -4.16
N VAL A 9 15.26 -4.36 -3.00
CA VAL A 9 15.02 -3.66 -1.72
C VAL A 9 16.04 -2.55 -1.45
N TRP A 10 17.30 -2.72 -1.84
CA TRP A 10 18.31 -1.69 -1.66
C TRP A 10 17.99 -0.37 -2.40
N SER A 11 17.32 -0.42 -3.56
CA SER A 11 16.94 0.81 -4.26
C SER A 11 15.82 1.52 -3.51
N LEU A 12 14.84 0.75 -3.01
CA LEU A 12 13.80 1.28 -2.13
C LEU A 12 14.40 1.93 -0.88
N ARG A 13 15.41 1.31 -0.27
CA ARG A 13 16.12 1.85 0.91
C ARG A 13 16.86 3.15 0.66
N LYS A 14 17.41 3.35 -0.54
CA LYS A 14 18.04 4.62 -0.92
C LYS A 14 17.02 5.74 -1.09
N ASP A 15 15.82 5.40 -1.54
CA ASP A 15 14.78 6.40 -1.82
C ASP A 15 14.05 6.83 -0.54
N ILE A 16 13.87 5.95 0.45
CA ILE A 16 13.11 6.26 1.69
C ILE A 16 13.58 7.53 2.41
N PRO A 17 14.88 7.78 2.66
CA PRO A 17 15.34 8.99 3.34
C PRO A 17 15.01 10.29 2.59
N THR A 18 14.83 10.23 1.27
CA THR A 18 14.47 11.39 0.46
C THR A 18 13.01 11.81 0.66
N LEU A 19 12.20 10.94 1.26
CA LEU A 19 10.76 11.11 1.46
C LEU A 19 10.44 11.64 2.84
N ARG A 20 9.79 12.80 2.90
CA ARG A 20 9.42 13.45 4.17
C ARG A 20 8.02 13.05 4.64
N SER A 21 7.73 11.75 4.67
CA SER A 21 6.40 11.22 5.04
C SER A 21 6.42 10.33 6.27
N ASN A 22 5.33 10.31 7.06
CA ASN A 22 5.17 9.34 8.14
C ASN A 22 5.18 7.89 7.63
N ILE A 23 4.78 7.70 6.37
CA ILE A 23 4.73 6.39 5.72
C ILE A 23 6.14 5.93 5.36
N ALA A 24 6.99 6.82 4.86
CA ALA A 24 8.41 6.55 4.61
C ALA A 24 9.15 6.27 5.93
N LYS A 25 8.81 7.01 7.00
CA LYS A 25 9.33 6.71 8.34
C LYS A 25 8.93 5.32 8.80
N ASN A 26 7.66 4.94 8.67
CA ASN A 26 7.21 3.59 9.01
C ASN A 26 7.89 2.53 8.13
N LEU A 27 8.09 2.80 6.85
CA LEU A 27 8.78 1.92 5.91
C LEU A 27 10.24 1.68 6.27
N SER A 28 10.94 2.69 6.76
CA SER A 28 12.31 2.51 7.26
C SER A 28 12.42 1.55 8.44
N ARG A 29 11.30 1.25 9.13
CA ARG A 29 11.25 0.37 10.31
C ARG A 29 10.84 -1.06 9.99
N VAL A 30 10.23 -1.30 8.83
CA VAL A 30 9.94 -2.66 8.33
C VAL A 30 11.26 -3.30 7.92
N ASP A 31 11.49 -4.56 8.26
CA ASP A 31 12.72 -5.29 7.95
C ASP A 31 12.83 -5.66 6.46
N ASP A 32 14.06 -5.84 5.97
CA ASP A 32 14.32 -6.15 4.54
C ASP A 32 13.68 -7.47 4.10
N LEU A 33 13.63 -8.49 4.95
CA LEU A 33 13.07 -9.81 4.60
C LEU A 33 11.57 -9.70 4.31
N THR A 34 10.84 -8.96 5.14
CA THR A 34 9.42 -8.66 4.89
C THR A 34 9.24 -7.90 3.59
N LEU A 35 10.12 -6.93 3.28
CA LEU A 35 10.06 -6.20 2.01
C LEU A 35 10.31 -7.13 0.81
N GLU A 36 11.34 -7.96 0.89
CA GLU A 36 11.68 -8.93 -0.16
C GLU A 36 10.52 -9.88 -0.42
N MET A 37 9.86 -10.35 0.64
CA MET A 37 8.69 -11.22 0.53
C MET A 37 7.53 -10.55 -0.18
N VAL A 38 7.21 -9.30 0.15
CA VAL A 38 6.13 -8.56 -0.54
C VAL A 38 6.42 -8.42 -2.02
N ILE A 39 7.65 -8.04 -2.37
CA ILE A 39 8.01 -7.85 -3.77
C ILE A 39 8.06 -9.22 -4.48
N ALA A 40 8.55 -10.27 -3.83
CA ALA A 40 8.55 -11.64 -4.37
C ALA A 40 7.14 -12.16 -4.65
N THR A 41 6.18 -11.95 -3.75
CA THR A 41 4.77 -12.33 -3.96
C THR A 41 4.19 -11.60 -5.16
N LEU A 42 4.44 -10.29 -5.31
CA LEU A 42 4.04 -9.56 -6.52
C LEU A 42 4.62 -10.18 -7.81
N ALA A 43 5.92 -10.49 -7.81
CA ALA A 43 6.58 -11.06 -8.97
C ALA A 43 6.08 -12.48 -9.31
N GLN A 44 5.76 -13.29 -8.30
CA GLN A 44 5.15 -14.60 -8.47
C GLN A 44 3.79 -14.51 -9.19
N HIS A 45 3.04 -13.44 -8.94
CA HIS A 45 1.78 -13.14 -9.64
C HIS A 45 1.97 -12.32 -10.92
N HIS A 46 3.21 -12.15 -11.40
CA HIS A 46 3.57 -11.39 -12.60
C HIS A 46 3.18 -9.91 -12.54
N PHE A 47 3.08 -9.34 -11.34
CA PHE A 47 2.89 -7.91 -11.14
C PHE A 47 4.20 -7.19 -10.87
N HIS A 48 4.40 -6.07 -11.58
CA HIS A 48 5.57 -5.20 -11.38
C HIS A 48 5.39 -4.26 -10.19
N LYS A 49 4.14 -3.97 -9.84
CA LYS A 49 3.74 -3.14 -8.71
C LYS A 49 2.33 -3.54 -8.30
N TRP A 50 1.98 -3.20 -7.09
CA TRP A 50 0.60 -3.29 -6.66
C TRP A 50 -0.20 -2.07 -7.10
N MET A 51 -1.19 -2.30 -7.94
CA MET A 51 -2.05 -1.24 -8.44
C MET A 51 -3.42 -1.81 -8.81
N PRO A 52 -4.35 -1.93 -7.84
CA PRO A 52 -5.73 -2.30 -8.14
C PRO A 52 -6.36 -1.29 -9.10
N ASP A 53 -7.30 -1.79 -9.90
CA ASP A 53 -8.02 -0.98 -10.86
C ASP A 53 -9.32 -0.43 -10.24
N PHE A 54 -9.30 0.88 -9.91
CA PHE A 54 -10.45 1.58 -9.38
C PHE A 54 -11.52 1.95 -10.42
N SER A 55 -11.19 1.87 -11.71
CA SER A 55 -12.15 2.17 -12.78
C SER A 55 -13.15 1.03 -13.01
N SER A 56 -12.80 -0.19 -12.60
CA SER A 56 -13.66 -1.37 -12.71
C SER A 56 -14.29 -1.76 -11.37
N THR A 57 -14.98 -2.91 -11.35
CA THR A 57 -15.62 -3.42 -10.14
C THR A 57 -14.60 -4.10 -9.21
N PRO A 58 -14.89 -4.15 -7.89
CA PRO A 58 -14.03 -4.85 -6.93
C PRO A 58 -13.79 -6.33 -7.23
N ARG A 59 -14.69 -6.96 -8.00
CA ARG A 59 -14.76 -8.40 -8.21
C ARG A 59 -14.19 -8.84 -9.56
N THR A 60 -13.44 -8.00 -10.26
CA THR A 60 -12.66 -8.45 -11.42
C THR A 60 -11.54 -9.38 -10.97
N MET A 61 -11.15 -10.34 -11.80
CA MET A 61 -10.05 -11.27 -11.48
C MET A 61 -8.77 -10.52 -11.11
N TYR A 62 -8.45 -9.46 -11.85
CA TYR A 62 -7.30 -8.60 -11.57
C TYR A 62 -7.33 -8.03 -10.14
N ASN A 63 -8.47 -7.48 -9.72
CA ASN A 63 -8.65 -6.89 -8.40
C ASN A 63 -8.70 -7.94 -7.27
N ILE A 64 -9.26 -9.12 -7.55
CA ILE A 64 -9.27 -10.25 -6.61
C ILE A 64 -7.84 -10.71 -6.31
N VAL A 65 -6.99 -10.85 -7.33
CA VAL A 65 -5.58 -11.24 -7.11
C VAL A 65 -4.84 -10.15 -6.33
N HIS A 66 -5.09 -8.87 -6.61
CA HIS A 66 -4.51 -7.77 -5.84
C HIS A 66 -4.93 -7.79 -4.35
N GLN A 67 -6.19 -8.11 -4.06
CA GLN A 67 -6.67 -8.30 -2.70
C GLN A 67 -5.99 -9.50 -2.02
N ALA A 68 -5.87 -10.63 -2.73
CA ALA A 68 -5.23 -11.83 -2.20
C ALA A 68 -3.76 -11.56 -1.81
N ILE A 69 -2.98 -10.92 -2.69
CA ILE A 69 -1.58 -10.57 -2.39
C ILE A 69 -1.50 -9.64 -1.17
N ALA A 70 -2.44 -8.70 -1.03
CA ALA A 70 -2.47 -7.76 0.09
C ALA A 70 -2.63 -8.47 1.42
N ILE A 71 -3.61 -9.38 1.46
CA ILE A 71 -3.93 -10.15 2.65
C ILE A 71 -2.78 -11.10 2.98
N GLU A 72 -2.21 -11.78 2.00
CA GLU A 72 -1.10 -12.72 2.19
C GLU A 72 0.16 -12.03 2.74
N THR A 73 0.57 -10.93 2.10
CA THR A 73 1.76 -10.17 2.53
C THR A 73 1.56 -9.50 3.88
N PHE A 74 0.35 -9.01 4.19
CA PHE A 74 0.00 -8.50 5.52
C PHE A 74 0.11 -9.58 6.60
N ARG A 75 -0.43 -10.79 6.34
CA ARG A 75 -0.33 -11.92 7.26
C ARG A 75 1.12 -12.32 7.51
N TYR A 76 1.91 -12.40 6.45
CA TYR A 76 3.34 -12.69 6.55
C TYR A 76 4.05 -11.64 7.43
N ALA A 77 3.91 -10.36 7.12
CA ALA A 77 4.54 -9.27 7.85
C ALA A 77 4.12 -9.25 9.33
N THR A 78 2.85 -9.50 9.62
CA THR A 78 2.33 -9.53 10.98
C THR A 78 2.87 -10.71 11.78
N ALA A 79 2.93 -11.90 11.18
CA ALA A 79 3.51 -13.09 11.81
C ALA A 79 5.01 -12.93 12.08
N HIS A 80 5.72 -12.15 11.27
CA HIS A 80 7.14 -11.82 11.44
C HIS A 80 7.39 -10.57 12.28
N HIS A 81 6.35 -10.05 12.96
CA HIS A 81 6.48 -8.89 13.85
C HIS A 81 6.97 -7.61 13.17
N ALA A 82 6.88 -7.52 11.84
CA ALA A 82 7.40 -6.42 11.04
C ALA A 82 6.72 -5.07 11.35
N TYR A 83 5.50 -5.11 11.88
CA TYR A 83 4.71 -3.95 12.28
C TYR A 83 4.65 -3.71 13.79
N SER A 84 5.43 -4.42 14.61
CA SER A 84 5.40 -4.27 16.08
C SER A 84 5.66 -2.85 16.57
N PHE A 85 6.32 -2.06 15.72
CA PHE A 85 6.62 -0.67 15.97
C PHE A 85 5.41 0.27 15.92
N MET A 86 4.27 -0.22 15.40
CA MET A 86 2.97 0.48 15.36
C MET A 86 2.10 0.17 16.58
N GLY A 87 2.43 -0.88 17.33
CA GLY A 87 1.68 -1.33 18.49
C GLY A 87 1.49 -2.84 18.51
N PRO A 88 0.83 -3.37 19.56
CA PRO A 88 0.50 -4.79 19.63
C PRO A 88 -0.54 -5.15 18.57
N ILE A 89 -0.25 -6.19 17.78
CA ILE A 89 -1.18 -6.74 16.79
C ILE A 89 -1.66 -8.10 17.27
N SER A 90 -2.98 -8.30 17.27
CA SER A 90 -3.55 -9.61 17.56
C SER A 90 -3.37 -10.54 16.37
N LEU A 91 -2.58 -11.60 16.55
CA LEU A 91 -2.40 -12.65 15.53
C LEU A 91 -3.69 -13.42 15.24
N GLU A 92 -4.63 -13.46 16.18
CA GLU A 92 -5.96 -14.04 15.97
C GLU A 92 -6.72 -13.23 14.90
N HIS A 93 -6.80 -11.92 15.09
CA HIS A 93 -7.46 -11.03 14.12
C HIS A 93 -6.70 -11.00 12.79
N ALA A 94 -5.36 -11.01 12.82
CA ALA A 94 -4.54 -11.05 11.61
C ALA A 94 -4.68 -12.36 10.83
N ASN A 95 -5.13 -13.45 11.44
CA ASN A 95 -5.39 -14.72 10.74
C ASN A 95 -6.86 -14.90 10.34
N ASN A 96 -7.75 -13.97 10.69
CA ASN A 96 -9.14 -14.01 10.30
C ASN A 96 -9.32 -13.48 8.87
N SER A 97 -9.37 -14.39 7.89
CA SER A 97 -9.51 -14.03 6.48
C SER A 97 -10.74 -13.18 6.17
N GLN A 98 -11.87 -13.46 6.81
CA GLN A 98 -13.10 -12.70 6.59
C GLN A 98 -12.92 -11.24 7.05
N LEU A 99 -12.38 -11.06 8.25
CA LEU A 99 -12.08 -9.73 8.79
C LEU A 99 -11.11 -8.97 7.87
N LEU A 100 -10.07 -9.62 7.36
CA LEU A 100 -9.11 -8.98 6.46
C LEU A 100 -9.72 -8.60 5.12
N ILE A 101 -10.61 -9.42 4.56
CA ILE A 101 -11.36 -9.09 3.34
C ILE A 101 -12.25 -7.87 3.58
N GLU A 102 -12.99 -7.84 4.69
CA GLU A 102 -13.88 -6.73 5.04
C GLU A 102 -13.10 -5.43 5.28
N LEU A 103 -11.97 -5.49 5.99
CA LEU A 103 -11.07 -4.34 6.21
C LEU A 103 -10.49 -3.83 4.89
N TYR A 104 -10.03 -4.74 4.03
CA TYR A 104 -9.54 -4.39 2.71
C TYR A 104 -10.63 -3.72 1.89
N ASP A 105 -11.84 -4.30 1.84
CA ASP A 105 -12.95 -3.77 1.06
C ASP A 105 -13.36 -2.38 1.57
N ASN A 106 -13.45 -2.19 2.89
CA ASN A 106 -13.74 -0.89 3.48
C ASN A 106 -12.67 0.15 3.11
N TYR A 107 -11.40 -0.15 3.36
CA TYR A 107 -10.32 0.79 3.15
C TYR A 107 -10.08 1.12 1.67
N PHE A 108 -10.01 0.11 0.80
CA PHE A 108 -9.71 0.34 -0.61
C PHE A 108 -10.93 0.76 -1.40
N TRP A 109 -12.04 0.03 -1.29
CA TRP A 109 -13.19 0.27 -2.15
C TRP A 109 -14.10 1.38 -1.66
N SER A 110 -13.95 1.83 -0.41
CA SER A 110 -14.62 3.05 0.07
C SER A 110 -13.68 4.24 0.00
N TYR A 111 -12.64 4.27 0.84
CA TYR A 111 -11.81 5.47 1.00
C TYR A 111 -10.96 5.80 -0.23
N TRP A 112 -10.29 4.82 -0.84
CA TRP A 112 -9.45 5.08 -2.01
C TRP A 112 -10.27 5.28 -3.29
N ARG A 113 -11.39 4.55 -3.45
CA ARG A 113 -12.31 4.78 -4.57
C ARG A 113 -12.89 6.20 -4.54
N GLU A 114 -13.31 6.72 -3.38
CA GLU A 114 -13.80 8.10 -3.27
C GLU A 114 -12.74 9.11 -3.76
N LYS A 115 -11.49 8.94 -3.32
CA LYS A 115 -10.38 9.79 -3.78
C LYS A 115 -10.15 9.69 -5.28
N PHE A 116 -10.17 8.48 -5.84
CA PHE A 116 -10.01 8.25 -7.27
C PHE A 116 -11.13 8.92 -8.07
N GLU A 117 -12.38 8.80 -7.64
CA GLU A 117 -13.52 9.44 -8.30
C GLU A 117 -13.43 10.96 -8.23
N LEU A 118 -13.01 11.52 -7.08
CA LEU A 118 -12.79 12.97 -6.93
C LEU A 118 -11.71 13.48 -7.87
N GLU A 119 -10.58 12.79 -7.96
CA GLU A 119 -9.47 13.14 -8.85
C GLU A 119 -9.86 13.02 -10.33
N THR A 120 -10.66 12.01 -10.67
CA THR A 120 -11.16 11.79 -12.03
C THR A 120 -12.14 12.89 -12.46
N ARG A 121 -13.04 13.31 -11.56
CA ARG A 121 -14.03 14.36 -11.84
C ARG A 121 -13.39 15.75 -11.88
N ARG A 122 -12.44 16.01 -10.99
CA ARG A 122 -11.77 17.30 -10.82
C ARG A 122 -10.31 17.03 -10.49
N PRO A 123 -9.43 16.99 -11.51
CA PRO A 123 -8.00 16.84 -11.29
C PRO A 123 -7.49 17.92 -10.33
N GLY A 124 -6.71 17.51 -9.34
CA GLY A 124 -6.25 18.38 -8.26
C GLY A 124 -7.28 18.63 -7.17
N ALA A 125 -8.49 18.05 -7.19
CA ALA A 125 -9.48 18.24 -6.13
C ALA A 125 -9.09 17.61 -4.80
N ASN A 126 -8.37 16.48 -4.81
CA ASN A 126 -7.79 15.98 -3.57
C ASN A 126 -6.72 16.93 -3.06
N GLY A 127 -5.93 17.51 -3.96
CA GLY A 127 -4.97 18.58 -3.67
C GLY A 127 -5.67 19.78 -3.04
N SER A 128 -6.71 20.31 -3.68
CA SER A 128 -7.41 21.53 -3.24
C SER A 128 -8.27 21.33 -1.99
N LYS A 129 -8.86 20.15 -1.76
CA LYS A 129 -9.50 19.78 -0.48
C LYS A 129 -8.45 19.71 0.63
N THR A 130 -7.27 19.16 0.33
CA THR A 130 -6.10 19.17 1.24
C THR A 130 -5.55 20.58 1.45
N GLU A 131 -5.60 21.45 0.44
CA GLU A 131 -5.23 22.86 0.48
C GLU A 131 -6.35 23.81 0.96
N TYR A 132 -7.56 23.36 1.22
CA TYR A 132 -8.49 24.08 2.09
C TYR A 132 -8.18 23.75 3.55
N THR A 133 -7.70 22.52 3.76
CA THR A 133 -7.10 22.03 5.00
C THR A 133 -5.66 22.55 5.16
N ASN A 134 -5.39 23.84 4.95
CA ASN A 134 -4.03 24.43 4.97
C ASN A 134 -3.30 24.41 6.31
N ALA A 135 -3.93 23.93 7.38
CA ALA A 135 -3.21 23.45 8.56
C ALA A 135 -2.49 22.10 8.31
N SER A 136 -2.97 21.27 7.38
CA SER A 136 -2.38 20.01 6.88
C SER A 136 -1.36 20.19 5.74
N LYS A 137 -1.19 21.42 5.21
CA LYS A 137 -0.23 21.79 4.14
C LYS A 137 1.24 21.41 4.39
N ARG A 138 1.61 20.99 5.60
CA ARG A 138 2.97 20.50 5.91
C ARG A 138 3.21 19.03 5.49
N ARG A 139 2.18 18.32 5.00
CA ARG A 139 2.22 16.87 4.74
C ARG A 139 2.19 16.47 3.25
N SER A 140 2.22 17.40 2.29
CA SER A 140 2.04 17.07 0.85
C SER A 140 3.30 16.65 0.09
N ALA A 141 4.48 16.58 0.72
CA ALA A 141 5.71 16.05 0.10
C ALA A 141 5.70 14.51 -0.10
N VAL A 142 4.53 13.88 0.03
CA VAL A 142 4.33 12.43 0.23
C VAL A 142 3.63 11.76 -0.96
N CYS A 143 2.88 12.54 -1.74
CA CYS A 143 2.01 11.98 -2.79
C CYS A 143 2.77 11.48 -4.03
N ASP A 144 3.96 12.01 -4.35
CA ASP A 144 4.68 11.61 -5.56
C ASP A 144 5.29 10.19 -5.47
N PHE A 145 5.40 9.66 -4.24
CA PHE A 145 5.94 8.32 -3.99
C PHE A 145 4.86 7.23 -3.87
N PHE A 146 3.61 7.64 -3.61
CA PHE A 146 2.49 6.72 -3.37
C PHE A 146 2.14 5.87 -4.59
N PHE A 147 2.37 6.38 -5.80
CA PHE A 147 2.09 5.71 -7.06
C PHE A 147 3.04 4.55 -7.39
N ARG A 148 4.12 4.38 -6.60
CA ARG A 148 5.26 3.53 -6.99
C ARG A 148 5.53 2.34 -6.05
N TYR A 149 5.12 2.38 -4.77
CA TYR A 149 5.54 1.38 -3.78
C TYR A 149 4.46 0.96 -2.77
N PHE A 150 3.19 0.95 -3.21
CA PHE A 150 2.02 0.91 -2.32
C PHE A 150 1.96 -0.29 -1.36
N PHE A 151 2.68 -1.40 -1.58
CA PHE A 151 2.30 -2.64 -0.92
C PHE A 151 2.80 -2.92 0.49
N LEU A 152 3.34 -1.92 1.19
CA LEU A 152 3.99 -2.14 2.49
C LEU A 152 3.34 -1.40 3.67
N PHE A 153 2.21 -0.70 3.45
CA PHE A 153 1.60 0.13 4.48
C PHE A 153 0.08 0.09 4.48
N LEU A 154 -0.48 -0.67 5.40
CA LEU A 154 -1.68 -0.27 6.13
C LEU A 154 -1.35 -0.23 7.63
N PRO A 155 -2.01 0.67 8.40
CA PRO A 155 -1.80 0.87 9.84
C PRO A 155 -2.15 -0.35 10.70
#